data_AF-A0A3M0L8G5-F1
#
_entry.id   AF-A0A3M0L8G5-F1
#
_cell.length_a   1.000
_cell.length_b   1.000
_cell.length_c   1.000
_cell.angle_alpha   90.00
_cell.angle_beta   90.00
_cell.angle_gamma   90.00
#
_symmetry.space_group_name_H-M   'P 1'
#
loop_
_entity.id
_entity.type
_entity.pdbx_description
1 polymer ?
#
loop_
_entity_poly.entity_id
_entity_poly.type
_entity_poly.pdbx_seq_one_letter_code
_entity_poly.pdbx_strand_id
1 'polypeptide(L)'
;MAVAEIVFSDDINTRNPDLVPCTPVIWQKLVQLKPQEYSSALAIMKQDETEETVLDIAKKLRTYADAVHSPTHAKIAALETQVKRLADKIEENHKELKEDIIQISAVQVKSSSTTRKRSLDREGKGIPRAKL
;
A
#
# COMPACT_ATOMS: atom_id res chain seq x y z
N MET A 1 16.45 2.15 15.27
CA MET A 1 17.64 1.99 16.11
C MET A 1 18.69 2.96 15.59
N ALA A 2 19.06 3.97 16.39
CA ALA A 2 19.99 5.01 15.97
C ALA A 2 21.43 4.48 16.06
N VAL A 3 22.30 4.85 15.10
CA VAL A 3 23.71 4.42 15.06
C VAL A 3 24.43 4.68 16.40
N ALA A 4 24.08 5.78 17.08
CA ALA A 4 24.60 6.11 18.40
C ALA A 4 24.20 5.10 19.50
N GLU A 5 22.97 4.58 19.46
CA GLU A 5 22.51 3.57 20.44
C GLU A 5 23.32 2.28 20.33
N ILE A 6 23.85 1.95 19.15
CA ILE A 6 24.57 0.70 18.90
C ILE A 6 26.08 0.83 19.14
N VAL A 7 26.64 2.02 18.94
CA VAL A 7 28.07 2.29 19.15
C VAL A 7 28.38 2.52 20.62
N PHE A 8 27.49 3.20 21.35
CA PHE A 8 27.74 3.69 22.71
C PHE A 8 26.96 2.94 23.81
N SER A 9 26.33 1.80 23.50
CA SER A 9 25.51 1.03 24.44
C SER A 9 26.19 0.65 25.76
N ASP A 10 27.54 0.64 25.81
CA ASP A 10 28.32 0.30 27.01
C ASP A 10 29.04 1.50 27.67
N ASP A 11 29.02 2.68 27.05
CA ASP A 11 29.81 3.84 27.52
C ASP A 11 29.09 5.15 27.18
N ILE A 12 28.11 5.50 28.01
CA ILE A 12 27.44 6.80 27.99
C ILE A 12 28.35 7.80 28.71
N ASN A 13 29.54 8.02 28.15
CA ASN A 13 30.39 9.12 28.58
C ASN A 13 29.61 10.44 28.39
N THR A 14 29.83 11.43 29.26
CA THR A 14 29.19 12.77 29.23
C THR A 14 29.49 13.61 27.97
N ARG A 15 30.19 13.02 26.99
CA ARG A 15 30.63 13.64 25.75
C ARG A 15 29.61 13.36 24.66
N ASN A 16 29.30 14.37 23.85
CA ASN A 16 28.36 14.20 22.75
C ASN A 16 28.84 13.08 21.79
N PRO A 17 28.10 11.97 21.65
CA PRO A 17 28.50 10.82 20.82
C PRO A 17 28.67 11.18 19.35
N ASP A 18 27.96 12.22 18.88
CA ASP A 18 28.00 12.69 17.50
C ASP A 18 29.36 13.27 17.10
N LEU A 19 30.11 13.80 18.06
CA LEU A 19 31.40 14.48 17.83
C LEU A 19 32.61 13.56 18.04
N VAL A 20 32.37 12.28 18.37
CA VAL A 20 33.44 11.32 18.60
C VAL A 20 34.03 10.89 17.25
N PRO A 21 35.35 10.98 17.06
CA PRO A 21 36.00 10.43 15.87
C PRO A 21 35.72 8.93 15.74
N CYS A 22 35.47 8.45 14.52
CA CYS A 22 35.28 7.03 14.24
C CYS A 22 36.60 6.27 14.33
N THR A 23 37.00 5.91 15.56
CA THR A 23 38.19 5.10 15.83
C THR A 23 38.06 3.68 15.25
N PRO A 24 39.17 2.93 15.08
CA PRO A 24 39.11 1.53 14.62
C PRO A 24 38.17 0.63 15.44
N VAL A 25 38.05 0.88 16.75
CA VAL A 25 37.13 0.15 17.65
C VAL A 25 35.67 0.46 17.30
N ILE A 26 35.35 1.74 17.08
CA ILE A 26 34.02 2.18 16.66
C ILE A 26 33.68 1.57 15.29
N TRP A 27 34.62 1.57 14.34
CA TRP A 27 34.45 0.92 13.04
C TRP A 27 34.14 -0.57 13.15
N GLN A 28 34.80 -1.29 14.07
CA GLN A 28 34.50 -2.70 14.29
C GLN A 28 33.07 -2.91 14.79
N LYS A 29 32.59 -2.07 15.72
CA LYS A 29 31.20 -2.10 16.19
C LYS A 29 30.21 -1.75 15.07
N LEU A 30 30.54 -0.77 14.23
CA LEU A 30 29.73 -0.37 13.08
C LEU A 30 29.63 -1.49 12.04
N VAL A 31 30.73 -2.15 11.67
CA VAL A 31 30.71 -3.25 10.69
C VAL A 31 29.91 -4.45 11.20
N GLN A 32 29.83 -4.64 12.52
CA GLN A 32 29.01 -5.66 13.19
C GLN A 32 27.52 -5.26 13.34
N LEU A 33 27.13 -4.08 12.86
CA LEU A 33 25.73 -3.68 12.82
C LEU A 33 24.89 -4.69 12.05
N LYS A 34 23.73 -5.01 12.60
CA LYS A 34 22.64 -5.68 11.88
C LYS A 34 21.66 -4.58 11.48
N PRO A 35 21.39 -4.36 10.18
CA PRO A 35 21.29 -5.32 9.09
C PRO A 35 22.57 -5.57 8.27
N GLN A 36 22.69 -6.79 7.73
CA GLN A 36 23.77 -7.20 6.83
C GLN A 36 23.94 -6.25 5.63
N GLU A 37 22.85 -5.61 5.19
CA GLU A 37 22.84 -4.64 4.09
C GLU A 37 23.80 -3.46 4.31
N TYR A 38 24.01 -3.04 5.57
CA TYR A 38 24.93 -1.94 5.86
C TYR A 38 26.40 -2.38 5.95
N SER A 39 26.67 -3.68 6.13
CA SER A 39 28.04 -4.18 6.33
C SER A 39 28.94 -3.88 5.12
N SER A 40 28.43 -4.09 3.90
CA SER A 40 29.17 -3.76 2.66
C SER A 40 29.35 -2.26 2.46
N ALA A 41 28.31 -1.45 2.76
CA ALA A 41 28.39 0.01 2.68
C ALA A 41 29.44 0.57 3.65
N LEU A 42 29.49 0.03 4.88
CA LEU A 42 30.45 0.42 5.91
C LEU A 42 31.88 0.00 5.58
N ALA A 43 32.07 -1.16 4.94
CA ALA A 43 33.39 -1.57 4.47
C ALA A 43 33.96 -0.61 3.42
N ILE A 44 33.11 -0.07 2.54
CA ILE A 44 33.49 0.94 1.54
C ILE A 44 33.79 2.27 2.24
N MET A 45 32.92 2.72 3.16
CA MET A 45 33.12 3.97 3.90
C MET A 45 34.38 3.97 4.77
N LYS A 46 34.77 2.82 5.33
CA LYS A 46 36.00 2.71 6.12
C LYS A 46 37.28 2.87 5.30
N GLN A 47 37.24 2.56 4.00
CA GLN A 47 38.41 2.75 3.12
C GLN A 47 38.66 4.22 2.76
N ASP A 48 37.67 5.08 3.00
CA ASP A 48 37.82 6.53 2.93
C ASP A 48 38.67 6.97 4.14
N GLU A 49 39.92 7.42 3.92
CA GLU A 49 40.88 7.78 4.97
C GLU A 49 40.56 9.12 5.67
N THR A 50 39.31 9.57 5.58
CA THR A 50 38.86 10.81 6.20
C THR A 50 38.61 10.60 7.70
N GLU A 51 39.13 11.51 8.53
CA GLU A 51 38.86 11.57 9.97
C GLU A 51 37.41 12.03 10.19
N GLU A 52 36.47 11.11 10.03
CA GLU A 52 35.04 11.36 10.17
C GLU A 52 34.53 11.08 11.59
N THR A 53 33.50 11.82 11.99
CA THR A 53 32.83 11.59 13.27
C THR A 53 31.73 10.54 13.13
N VAL A 54 31.24 10.01 14.26
CA VAL A 54 30.09 9.09 14.27
C VAL A 54 28.86 9.72 13.60
N LEU A 55 28.65 11.04 13.73
CA LEU A 55 27.56 11.73 13.07
C LEU A 55 27.69 11.72 11.55
N ASP A 56 28.90 11.89 11.03
CA ASP A 56 29.15 11.90 9.59
C ASP A 56 28.87 10.52 8.99
N ILE A 57 29.30 9.45 9.66
CA ILE A 57 28.98 8.08 9.27
C ILE A 57 27.46 7.82 9.36
N ALA A 58 26.80 8.30 10.41
CA ALA A 58 25.36 8.17 10.55
C ALA A 58 24.58 8.88 9.43
N LYS A 59 25.04 10.07 9.00
CA LYS A 59 24.48 10.79 7.84
C LYS A 59 24.68 10.00 6.56
N LYS A 60 25.89 9.48 6.29
CA LYS A 60 26.19 8.66 5.12
C LYS A 60 25.33 7.39 5.07
N LEU A 61 25.18 6.70 6.20
CA LEU A 61 24.30 5.53 6.32
C LEU A 61 22.83 5.88 6.05
N ARG A 62 22.35 7.02 6.55
CA ARG A 62 21.00 7.50 6.27
C ARG A 62 20.79 7.74 4.78
N THR A 63 21.72 8.45 4.14
CA THR A 63 21.67 8.69 2.69
C THR A 63 21.69 7.39 1.89
N TYR A 64 22.50 6.41 2.30
CA TYR A 64 22.51 5.08 1.68
C TYR A 64 21.16 4.37 1.84
N ALA A 65 20.62 4.32 3.07
CA ALA A 65 19.33 3.72 3.35
C ALA A 65 18.21 4.39 2.53
N ASP A 66 18.21 5.73 2.46
CA ASP A 66 17.26 6.49 1.66
C ASP A 66 17.40 6.15 0.16
N ALA A 67 18.62 6.07 -0.37
CA ALA A 67 18.85 5.72 -1.77
C ALA A 67 18.39 4.30 -2.11
N VAL A 68 18.59 3.33 -1.21
CA VAL A 68 18.21 1.93 -1.41
C VAL A 68 16.70 1.72 -1.23
N HIS A 69 16.08 2.38 -0.24
CA HIS A 69 14.69 2.14 0.12
C HIS A 69 13.70 3.09 -0.56
N SER A 70 14.10 4.31 -0.94
CA SER A 70 13.21 5.30 -1.56
C SER A 70 12.51 4.79 -2.84
N PRO A 71 13.19 4.12 -3.79
CA PRO A 71 12.51 3.55 -4.96
C PRO A 71 11.45 2.50 -4.60
N THR A 72 11.70 1.72 -3.55
CA THR A 72 10.75 0.71 -3.06
C THR A 72 9.55 1.37 -2.41
N HIS A 73 9.76 2.37 -1.55
CA HIS A 73 8.68 3.16 -0.96
C HIS A 73 7.82 3.86 -2.02
N ALA A 74 8.45 4.43 -3.06
CA ALA A 74 7.72 5.05 -4.17
C ALA A 74 6.84 4.04 -4.91
N LYS A 75 7.33 2.82 -5.15
CA LYS A 75 6.55 1.74 -5.76
C LYS A 75 5.38 1.32 -4.88
N ILE A 76 5.59 1.18 -3.57
CA ILE A 76 4.52 0.85 -2.61
C ILE A 76 3.44 1.93 -2.64
N ALA A 77 3.81 3.21 -2.54
CA ALA A 77 2.84 4.32 -2.57
C ALA A 77 2.06 4.39 -3.90
N ALA A 78 2.73 4.10 -5.02
CA ALA A 78 2.07 4.02 -6.33
C ALA A 78 1.04 2.87 -6.37
N LEU A 79 1.38 1.70 -5.84
CA LEU A 79 0.48 0.55 -5.75
C LEU A 79 -0.71 0.83 -4.83
N GLU A 80 -0.48 1.43 -3.66
CA GLU A 80 -1.55 1.83 -2.74
C GLU A 80 -2.55 2.78 -3.41
N THR A 81 -2.06 3.75 -4.19
CA THR A 81 -2.90 4.66 -4.96
C THR A 81 -3.72 3.92 -6.03
N GLN A 82 -3.11 2.94 -6.74
CA GLN A 82 -3.82 2.15 -7.73
C GLN A 82 -4.90 1.27 -7.11
N VAL A 83 -4.60 0.62 -5.99
CA VAL A 83 -5.56 -0.21 -5.24
C VAL A 83 -6.74 0.63 -4.77
N LYS A 84 -6.50 1.84 -4.24
CA LYS A 84 -7.57 2.75 -3.85
C LYS A 84 -8.47 3.12 -5.03
N ARG A 85 -7.89 3.51 -6.16
CA ARG A 85 -8.66 3.82 -7.38
C ARG A 85 -9.46 2.63 -7.89
N LEU A 86 -8.92 1.41 -7.77
CA LEU A 86 -9.63 0.20 -8.15
C LEU A 86 -10.81 -0.06 -7.23
N ALA A 87 -10.65 0.13 -5.92
CA ALA A 87 -11.72 0.01 -4.94
C ALA A 87 -12.86 1.02 -5.23
N ASP A 88 -12.53 2.28 -5.50
CA ASP A 88 -13.50 3.32 -5.84
C ASP A 88 -14.32 2.94 -7.11
N LYS A 89 -13.64 2.43 -8.15
CA LYS A 89 -14.30 1.95 -9.38
C LYS A 89 -15.20 0.74 -9.16
N ILE A 90 -14.80 -0.18 -8.29
CA ILE A 90 -15.63 -1.34 -7.94
C ILE A 90 -16.89 -0.87 -7.21
N GLU A 91 -16.78 0.12 -6.33
CA GLU A 91 -17.94 0.69 -5.63
C GLU A 91 -18.89 1.41 -6.60
N GLU A 92 -18.35 2.18 -7.55
CA GLU A 92 -19.13 2.85 -8.60
C GLU A 92 -19.88 1.83 -9.47
N ASN A 93 -19.17 0.85 -10.03
CA ASN A 93 -19.77 -0.21 -10.83
C ASN A 93 -20.84 -0.99 -10.05
N HIS A 94 -20.65 -1.19 -8.74
CA HIS A 94 -21.65 -1.86 -7.90
C HIS A 94 -22.94 -1.04 -7.78
N LYS A 95 -22.83 0.28 -7.66
CA LYS A 95 -23.98 1.19 -7.62
C LYS A 95 -24.72 1.20 -8.96
N GLU A 96 -24.00 1.35 -10.07
CA GLU A 96 -24.58 1.32 -11.42
C GLU A 96 -25.30 -0.01 -11.69
N LEU A 97 -24.64 -1.14 -11.41
CA LEU A 97 -25.22 -2.46 -11.62
C LEU A 97 -26.51 -2.65 -10.80
N LYS A 98 -26.56 -2.13 -9.57
CA LYS A 98 -27.76 -2.18 -8.73
C LYS A 98 -28.90 -1.35 -9.35
N GLU A 99 -28.61 -0.18 -9.89
CA GLU A 99 -29.61 0.66 -10.56
C GLU A 99 -30.13 -0.01 -11.83
N ASP A 100 -29.25 -0.57 -12.66
CA ASP A 100 -29.62 -1.30 -13.87
C ASP A 100 -30.53 -2.49 -13.58
N ILE A 101 -30.23 -3.28 -12.55
CA ILE A 101 -31.06 -4.41 -12.13
C ILE A 101 -32.46 -3.95 -11.72
N ILE A 102 -32.57 -2.82 -11.01
CA ILE A 102 -33.86 -2.25 -10.60
C ILE A 102 -34.66 -1.82 -11.84
N GLN A 103 -34.02 -1.16 -12.80
CA GLN A 103 -34.67 -0.72 -14.04
C GLN A 103 -35.16 -1.91 -14.88
N ILE A 104 -34.32 -2.93 -15.07
CA ILE A 104 -34.68 -4.17 -15.78
C ILE A 104 -35.88 -4.85 -15.11
N SER A 105 -35.84 -4.97 -13.78
CA SER A 105 -36.94 -5.57 -13.00
C SER A 105 -38.25 -4.79 -13.17
N ALA A 106 -38.19 -3.45 -13.15
CA ALA A 106 -39.35 -2.61 -13.36
C ALA A 106 -39.95 -2.76 -14.78
N VAL A 107 -39.11 -2.89 -15.81
CA VAL A 107 -39.55 -3.15 -17.19
C VAL A 107 -40.21 -4.52 -17.30
N GLN A 108 -39.62 -5.56 -16.69
CA GLN A 108 -40.19 -6.92 -16.70
C GLN A 108 -41.57 -6.99 -16.00
N VAL A 109 -41.77 -6.27 -14.90
CA VAL A 109 -43.08 -6.19 -14.23
C VAL A 109 -44.12 -5.52 -15.12
N LYS A 110 -43.76 -4.43 -15.81
CA LYS A 110 -44.66 -3.72 -16.75
C LYS A 110 -45.02 -4.58 -17.97
N SER A 111 -44.06 -5.31 -18.54
CA SER A 111 -44.29 -6.20 -19.69
C SER A 111 -45.13 -7.44 -19.31
N SER A 112 -44.90 -8.00 -18.13
CA SER A 112 -45.72 -9.09 -17.59
C SER A 112 -47.16 -8.64 -17.30
N SER A 113 -47.33 -7.45 -16.73
CA SER A 113 -48.65 -6.88 -16.43
C SER A 113 -49.47 -6.59 -17.69
N THR A 114 -48.84 -6.07 -18.74
CA THR A 114 -49.50 -5.81 -20.03
C THR A 114 -49.82 -7.10 -20.79
N THR A 115 -48.96 -8.12 -20.69
CA THR A 115 -49.22 -9.46 -21.27
C THR A 115 -50.36 -10.17 -20.54
N ARG A 116 -50.42 -10.09 -19.20
CA ARG A 116 -51.51 -10.63 -18.38
C ARG A 116 -52.85 -9.94 -18.68
N LYS A 117 -52.86 -8.60 -18.84
CA LYS A 117 -54.08 -7.89 -19.25
C LYS A 117 -54.57 -8.30 -20.64
N ARG A 118 -53.67 -8.44 -21.62
CA ARG A 118 -54.04 -8.87 -22.99
C ARG A 118 -54.56 -10.31 -23.05
N SER A 119 -54.13 -11.19 -22.16
CA SER A 119 -54.65 -12.57 -22.06
C SER A 119 -56.01 -12.62 -21.37
N LEU A 120 -56.20 -11.91 -20.25
CA LEU A 120 -57.51 -11.82 -19.57
C LEU A 120 -58.61 -11.21 -20.46
N ASP A 121 -58.29 -10.19 -21.25
CA ASP A 121 -59.24 -9.57 -22.19
C ASP A 121 -59.63 -10.51 -23.36
N ARG A 122 -58.76 -11.47 -23.69
CA ARG A 122 -59.07 -12.55 -24.65
C ARG A 122 -59.88 -13.69 -24.02
N GLU A 123 -59.67 -13.99 -22.74
CA GLU A 123 -60.37 -15.06 -22.02
C GLU A 123 -61.83 -14.71 -21.66
N GLY A 124 -62.16 -13.40 -21.60
CA GLY A 124 -63.52 -12.90 -21.33
C GLY A 124 -64.51 -12.94 -22.49
N LYS A 125 -64.08 -13.25 -23.73
CA LYS A 125 -64.99 -13.40 -24.89
C LYS A 125 -65.51 -14.83 -24.96
N GLY A 126 -66.68 -15.01 -24.34
CA GLY A 126 -67.36 -16.25 -24.00
C GLY A 126 -67.43 -17.36 -25.06
N ILE A 127 -67.36 -18.59 -24.54
CA ILE A 127 -67.90 -19.80 -25.18
C ILE A 127 -69.44 -19.67 -25.15
N PRO A 128 -70.14 -19.69 -26.30
CA PRO A 128 -71.60 -19.69 -26.30
C PRO A 128 -72.11 -21.00 -25.69
N ARG A 129 -72.74 -20.92 -24.53
CA ARG A 129 -73.39 -22.07 -23.88
C ARG A 129 -74.63 -22.42 -24.71
N ALA A 130 -74.56 -23.46 -25.53
CA ALA A 130 -75.72 -24.02 -26.20
C ALA A 130 -76.71 -24.52 -25.14
N LYS A 131 -77.95 -24.00 -25.17
CA LYS A 131 -79.06 -24.52 -24.37
C LYS A 131 -79.66 -25.71 -25.12
N LEU A 132 -79.73 -26.86 -24.44
CA LEU A 132 -80.51 -28.04 -24.82
C LEU A 132 -82.01 -27.74 -24.70
#